data_AF-A0A7J2ZIQ5-F1
#
_entry.id   AF-A0A7J2ZIQ5-F1
#
_cell.length_a   1.000
_cell.length_b   1.000
_cell.length_c   1.000
_cell.angle_alpha   90.00
_cell.angle_beta   90.00
_cell.angle_gamma   90.00
#
_symmetry.space_group_name_H-M   'P 1'
#
loop_
_entity.id
_entity.type
_entity.pdbx_description
1 polymer ?
#
loop_
_entity_poly.entity_id
_entity_poly.type
_entity_poly.pdbx_seq_one_letter_code
_entity_poly.pdbx_strand_id
1 'polypeptide(L)'
;MSTDDEELEEIRRRKLAELQARAAEEEERRRLEAERAAVLRAILTTEASQRIANLKIGRPEVAESVEKYRYQLAKSGRIKSQ
;
A
#
# COMPACT_ATOMS: atom_id res chain seq x y z
N MET A 1 -13.86 39.51 -22.04
CA MET A 1 -13.85 38.18 -21.41
C MET A 1 -15.09 38.14 -20.55
N SER A 2 -16.01 37.22 -20.82
CA SER A 2 -17.30 37.16 -20.13
C SER A 2 -17.09 36.56 -18.74
N THR A 3 -17.92 36.94 -17.77
CA THR A 3 -17.92 36.32 -16.42
C THR A 3 -18.09 34.80 -16.47
N ASP A 4 -18.71 34.28 -17.54
CA ASP A 4 -18.84 32.85 -17.82
C ASP A 4 -17.48 32.16 -18.08
N ASP A 5 -16.51 32.85 -18.69
CA ASP A 5 -15.18 32.32 -18.95
C ASP A 5 -14.37 32.18 -17.64
N GLU A 6 -14.53 33.14 -16.71
CA GLU A 6 -13.86 33.13 -15.40
C GLU A 6 -14.42 32.02 -14.48
N GLU A 7 -15.74 31.82 -14.44
CA GLU A 7 -16.34 30.69 -13.70
C GLU A 7 -15.91 29.33 -14.26
N LEU A 8 -15.83 29.22 -15.59
CA LEU A 8 -15.39 27.98 -16.25
C LEU A 8 -13.92 27.67 -15.93
N GLU A 9 -13.06 28.69 -15.88
CA GLU A 9 -11.66 28.54 -15.48
C GLU A 9 -11.50 28.16 -13.99
N GLU A 10 -12.30 28.73 -13.08
CA GLU A 10 -12.29 28.35 -11.66
C GLU A 10 -12.73 26.90 -11.46
N ILE A 11 -13.78 26.45 -12.15
CA ILE A 11 -14.25 25.07 -12.09
C ILE A 11 -13.15 24.12 -12.61
N ARG A 12 -12.47 24.49 -13.69
CA ARG A 12 -11.36 23.71 -14.26
C ARG A 12 -10.17 23.62 -13.31
N ARG A 13 -9.80 24.72 -12.64
CA ARG A 13 -8.74 24.75 -11.62
C ARG A 13 -9.10 23.88 -10.40
N ARG A 14 -10.32 23.99 -9.88
CA ARG A 14 -10.78 23.16 -8.75
C ARG A 14 -10.72 21.67 -9.07
N LYS A 15 -11.22 21.29 -10.25
CA LYS A 15 -11.25 19.89 -10.69
C LYS A 15 -9.83 19.33 -10.92
N LEU A 16 -8.91 20.17 -11.43
CA LEU A 16 -7.51 19.79 -11.57
C LEU A 16 -6.82 19.60 -10.21
N ALA A 17 -7.06 20.51 -9.26
CA ALA A 17 -6.52 20.42 -7.90
C ALA A 17 -7.05 19.19 -7.15
N GLU A 18 -8.33 18.86 -7.29
CA GLU A 18 -8.94 17.66 -6.72
C GLU A 18 -8.34 16.37 -7.32
N LEU A 19 -8.15 16.33 -8.64
CA LEU A 19 -7.50 15.20 -9.31
C LEU A 19 -6.04 15.03 -8.86
N GLN A 20 -5.29 16.14 -8.70
CA GLN A 20 -3.92 16.10 -8.18
C GLN A 20 -3.87 15.61 -6.73
N ALA A 21 -4.79 16.08 -5.87
CA ALA A 21 -4.87 15.65 -4.49
C ALA A 21 -5.18 14.14 -4.39
N ARG A 22 -6.12 13.64 -5.20
CA ARG A 22 -6.46 12.22 -5.24
C ARG A 22 -5.30 11.36 -5.76
N ALA A 23 -4.58 11.83 -6.77
CA ALA A 23 -3.39 11.14 -7.28
C ALA A 23 -2.27 11.09 -6.23
N ALA A 24 -2.06 12.17 -5.48
CA ALA A 24 -1.07 12.23 -4.40
C ALA A 24 -1.40 11.26 -3.25
N GLU A 25 -2.67 11.16 -2.85
CA GLU A 25 -3.11 10.19 -1.82
C GLU A 25 -2.91 8.74 -2.29
N GLU A 26 -3.22 8.44 -3.55
CA GLU A 26 -3.02 7.11 -4.11
C GLU A 26 -1.53 6.76 -4.22
N GLU A 27 -0.68 7.73 -4.57
CA GLU A 27 0.76 7.55 -4.60
C GLU A 27 1.33 7.29 -3.20
N GLU A 28 0.86 8.00 -2.18
CA GLU A 28 1.26 7.77 -0.79
C GLU A 28 0.88 6.36 -0.32
N ARG A 29 -0.36 5.94 -0.57
CA ARG A 29 -0.82 4.57 -0.26
C ARG A 29 0.06 3.52 -0.94
N ARG A 30 0.37 3.69 -2.22
CA ARG A 30 1.23 2.77 -2.97
C ARG A 30 2.65 2.73 -2.40
N ARG A 31 3.20 3.86 -1.97
CA ARG A 31 4.53 3.92 -1.32
C ARG A 31 4.53 3.15 0.00
N LEU A 32 3.53 3.36 0.85
CA LEU A 32 3.39 2.64 2.13
C LEU A 32 3.20 1.13 1.92
N GLU A 33 2.40 0.74 0.93
CA GLU A 33 2.22 -0.67 0.56
C GLU A 33 3.51 -1.28 0.00
N ALA A 34 4.24 -0.55 -0.84
CA ALA A 34 5.51 -1.00 -1.40
C ALA A 34 6.58 -1.18 -0.32
N GLU A 35 6.66 -0.28 0.65
CA GLU A 35 7.59 -0.39 1.79
C GLU A 35 7.24 -1.61 2.66
N ARG A 36 5.96 -1.81 2.97
CA ARG A 36 5.49 -3.02 3.67
C ARG A 36 5.83 -4.29 2.90
N ALA A 37 5.58 -4.30 1.59
CA ALA A 37 5.87 -5.44 0.73
C ALA A 37 7.38 -5.69 0.58
N ALA A 38 8.22 -4.66 0.64
CA ALA A 38 9.67 -4.78 0.61
C ALA A 38 10.20 -5.39 1.91
N VAL A 39 9.71 -4.92 3.06
CA VAL A 39 10.05 -5.50 4.38
C VAL A 39 9.60 -6.95 4.47
N LEU A 40 8.37 -7.25 4.03
CA LEU A 40 7.84 -8.61 4.00
C LEU A 40 8.66 -9.52 3.06
N ARG A 41 9.08 -9.03 1.88
CA ARG A 41 9.96 -9.79 0.97
C ARG A 41 11.36 -10.02 1.53
N ALA A 42 11.90 -9.08 2.31
CA ALA A 42 13.21 -9.27 2.93
C ALA A 42 13.17 -10.35 4.02
N ILE A 43 12.03 -10.55 4.70
CA ILE A 43 11.92 -11.53 5.80
C ILE A 43 11.27 -12.86 5.37
N LEU A 44 10.53 -12.86 4.26
CA LEU A 44 9.88 -14.04 3.70
C LEU A 44 10.68 -14.54 2.51
N THR A 45 11.08 -15.80 2.55
CA THR A 45 11.58 -16.48 1.36
C THR A 45 10.45 -16.60 0.32
N THR A 46 10.80 -16.74 -0.96
CA THR A 46 9.84 -16.94 -2.06
C THR A 46 8.85 -18.07 -1.74
N GLU A 47 9.34 -19.17 -1.16
CA GLU A 47 8.52 -20.31 -0.74
C GLU A 47 7.55 -19.96 0.40
N ALA A 48 7.98 -19.16 1.39
CA ALA A 48 7.14 -18.74 2.50
C ALA A 48 5.99 -17.83 2.03
N SER A 49 6.26 -16.91 1.10
CA SER A 49 5.22 -16.08 0.48
C SER A 49 4.20 -16.92 -0.29
N GLN A 50 4.68 -17.92 -1.06
CA GLN A 50 3.82 -18.84 -1.80
C GLN A 50 2.93 -19.66 -0.86
N ARG A 51 3.48 -20.17 0.25
CA ARG A 51 2.72 -20.93 1.25
C ARG A 51 1.66 -20.07 1.93
N ILE A 52 1.96 -18.81 2.27
CA ILE A 52 0.97 -17.88 2.85
C ILE A 52 -0.14 -17.57 1.85
N ALA A 53 0.19 -17.35 0.58
CA ALA A 53 -0.81 -17.13 -0.47
C ALA A 53 -1.78 -18.33 -0.61
N ASN A 54 -1.23 -19.55 -0.60
CA ASN A 54 -2.05 -20.77 -0.62
C ASN A 54 -2.88 -20.91 0.68
N LEU A 55 -2.32 -20.54 1.83
CA LEU A 55 -3.02 -20.59 3.11
C LEU A 55 -4.19 -19.59 3.16
N LYS A 56 -4.04 -18.42 2.53
CA LYS A 56 -5.07 -17.36 2.49
C LYS A 56 -6.34 -17.80 1.74
N ILE A 57 -6.20 -18.70 0.76
CA ILE A 57 -7.33 -19.28 0.03
C ILE A 57 -8.15 -20.22 0.91
N GLY A 58 -7.48 -21.04 1.73
CA GLY A 58 -8.14 -22.03 2.58
C GLY A 58 -8.58 -21.50 3.95
N ARG A 59 -7.77 -20.64 4.58
CA ARG A 59 -7.95 -20.10 5.93
C ARG A 59 -7.31 -18.71 6.08
N PRO A 60 -8.04 -17.65 5.68
CA PRO A 60 -7.51 -16.29 5.71
C PRO A 60 -7.15 -15.80 7.13
N GLU A 61 -7.92 -16.18 8.17
CA GLU A 61 -7.61 -15.77 9.54
C GLU A 61 -6.25 -16.28 10.05
N VAL A 62 -5.85 -17.49 9.62
CA VAL A 62 -4.55 -18.06 10.00
C VAL A 62 -3.43 -17.32 9.27
N ALA A 63 -3.63 -17.01 7.98
CA ALA A 63 -2.67 -16.26 7.18
C ALA A 63 -2.38 -14.87 7.78
N GLU A 64 -3.43 -14.12 8.18
CA GLU A 64 -3.26 -12.82 8.84
C GLU A 64 -2.51 -12.93 10.17
N SER A 65 -2.81 -13.97 10.98
CA SER A 65 -2.10 -14.16 12.26
C SER A 65 -0.61 -14.42 12.06
N VAL A 66 -0.25 -15.19 11.02
CA VAL A 66 1.13 -15.53 10.67
C VAL A 66 1.86 -14.30 10.14
N GLU A 67 1.23 -13.52 9.25
CA GLU A 67 1.79 -12.25 8.76
C GLU A 67 2.04 -11.27 9.91
N LYS A 68 1.08 -11.11 10.81
CA LYS A 68 1.20 -10.23 11.99
C LYS A 68 2.35 -10.68 12.89
N TYR A 69 2.45 -11.97 13.19
CA TYR A 69 3.53 -12.51 14.02
C TYR A 69 4.91 -12.32 13.39
N ARG A 70 5.03 -12.55 12.07
CA ARG A 70 6.29 -12.37 11.33
C ARG A 70 6.70 -10.91 11.26
N TYR A 71 5.75 -10.00 11.05
CA TYR A 71 6.01 -8.57 11.10
C TYR A 71 6.53 -8.12 12.48
N GLN A 72 5.93 -8.60 13.57
CA GLN A 72 6.40 -8.30 14.93
C GLN A 72 7.82 -8.82 15.18
N LEU A 73 8.13 -10.03 14.72
CA LEU A 73 9.46 -10.60 14.84
C LEU A 73 10.51 -9.83 14.03
N ALA A 74 10.16 -9.41 12.80
CA ALA A 74 11.02 -8.56 11.97
C ALA A 74 11.29 -7.20 12.63
N LYS A 75 10.24 -6.54 13.13
CA LYS A 75 10.36 -5.25 13.84
C LYS A 75 11.20 -5.36 15.10
N SER A 76 11.16 -6.50 15.78
CA SER A 76 12.00 -6.75 16.97
C SER A 76 13.48 -7.01 16.65
N GLY A 77 13.88 -7.02 15.38
CA GLY A 77 15.25 -7.31 14.95
C GLY A 77 15.70 -8.76 15.20
N ARG A 78 14.78 -9.63 15.64
CA ARG A 78 15.05 -11.05 15.96
C ARG A 78 15.14 -11.94 14.73
N ILE A 79 14.72 -11.45 13.57
CA ILE A 79 14.89 -12.15 12.29
C ILE A 79 15.84 -11.31 11.44
N LYS A 80 17.04 -11.84 11.18
CA LYS A 80 17.88 -11.33 10.09
C LYS A 80 17.28 -11.84 8.79
N SER A 81 16.97 -10.93 7.86
CA SER A 81 16.77 -11.28 6.45
C SER A 81 18.02 -12.03 6.00
N GLN A 82 17.88 -13.31 5.66
CA GLN A 82 18.97 -14.15 5.18
C GLN A 82 19.04 -14.08 3.66
#